data_AF-A0A2E9QPK1-F1
#
_entry.id   AF-A0A2E9QPK1-F1
#
_cell.length_a   1.000
_cell.length_b   1.000
_cell.length_c   1.000
_cell.angle_alpha   90.00
_cell.angle_beta   90.00
_cell.angle_gamma   90.00
#
_symmetry.space_group_name_H-M   'P 1'
#
loop_
_entity.id
_entity.type
_entity.pdbx_description
1 polymer ?
#
loop_
_entity_poly.entity_id
_entity_poly.type
_entity_poly.pdbx_seq_one_letter_code
_entity_poly.pdbx_strand_id
1 'polypeptide(L)'
;MKLSVLIESLALEALAADCAQVLGLQREQAKDGVLDILSAMLAAEKKYDGAFESSRKLYHYVRIATIRHLTRQQKKHMKSLSLHKEAVTLSVTEQELHTHWPRQELSTTFQQVLADASETASIKADCLDLFMLLLAHPETYIRIRVSGPEAGEYVFQASKLADALGWTRRKVYDRLKRIRQLLRSIQS
;
A
#
# COMPACT_ATOMS: atom_id res chain seq x y z
N MET A 1 20.86 -19.65 -20.24
CA MET A 1 20.91 -18.76 -21.42
C MET A 1 21.50 -17.43 -20.99
N LYS A 2 22.31 -16.76 -21.82
CA LYS A 2 22.91 -15.46 -21.47
C LYS A 2 21.82 -14.40 -21.32
N LEU A 3 21.99 -13.49 -20.36
CA LEU A 3 21.01 -12.43 -20.11
C LEU A 3 20.82 -11.51 -21.32
N SER A 4 21.91 -11.12 -21.98
CA SER A 4 21.88 -10.26 -23.18
C SER A 4 20.95 -10.78 -24.28
N VAL A 5 21.04 -12.08 -24.60
CA VAL A 5 20.18 -12.75 -25.60
C VAL A 5 18.70 -12.72 -25.20
N LEU A 6 18.41 -12.85 -23.91
CA LEU A 6 17.04 -12.79 -23.40
C LEU A 6 16.46 -11.38 -23.48
N ILE A 7 17.27 -10.34 -23.24
CA ILE A 7 16.85 -8.95 -23.30
C ILE A 7 16.50 -8.53 -24.73
N GLU A 8 17.23 -9.00 -25.74
CA GLU A 8 16.91 -8.74 -27.15
C GLU A 8 15.53 -9.26 -27.56
N SER A 9 15.10 -10.38 -26.96
CA SER A 9 13.77 -10.97 -27.17
C SER A 9 12.65 -10.30 -26.37
N LEU A 10 12.97 -9.30 -25.54
CA LEU A 10 12.01 -8.67 -24.64
C LEU A 10 11.20 -7.61 -25.40
N ALA A 11 9.88 -7.75 -25.41
CA ALA A 11 8.97 -6.73 -25.94
C ALA A 11 8.91 -5.51 -25.01
N LEU A 12 9.93 -4.64 -25.06
CA LEU A 12 10.10 -3.47 -24.19
C LEU A 12 8.88 -2.55 -24.19
N GLU A 13 8.32 -2.30 -25.38
CA GLU A 13 7.18 -1.42 -25.56
C GLU A 13 5.91 -1.98 -24.89
N ALA A 14 5.68 -3.29 -24.99
CA ALA A 14 4.58 -3.96 -24.31
C ALA A 14 4.79 -3.97 -22.79
N LEU A 15 6.02 -4.22 -22.34
CA LEU A 15 6.39 -4.23 -20.93
C LEU A 15 6.20 -2.86 -20.27
N ALA A 16 6.59 -1.78 -20.94
CA ALA A 16 6.39 -0.42 -20.48
C ALA A 16 4.90 -0.08 -20.40
N ALA A 17 4.11 -0.46 -21.40
CA ALA A 17 2.66 -0.27 -21.39
C ALA A 17 1.98 -1.00 -20.21
N ASP A 18 2.34 -2.27 -19.98
CA ASP A 18 1.86 -3.05 -18.85
C ASP A 18 2.19 -2.39 -17.49
N CYS A 19 3.40 -1.84 -17.36
CA CYS A 19 3.82 -1.16 -16.14
C CYS A 19 3.08 0.18 -15.95
N ALA A 20 2.91 0.94 -17.03
CA ALA A 20 2.20 2.21 -17.04
C ALA A 20 0.73 2.03 -16.62
N GLN A 21 0.05 1.02 -17.19
CA GLN A 21 -1.34 0.70 -16.86
C GLN A 21 -1.51 0.33 -15.38
N VAL A 22 -0.60 -0.47 -14.82
CA VAL A 22 -0.68 -0.88 -13.41
C VAL A 22 -0.45 0.28 -12.44
N LEU A 23 0.40 1.24 -12.81
CA LEU A 23 0.79 2.35 -11.94
C LEU A 23 0.01 3.66 -12.21
N GLY A 24 -0.79 3.72 -13.27
CA GLY A 24 -1.44 4.95 -13.71
C GLY A 24 -0.44 6.03 -14.14
N LEU A 25 0.70 5.63 -14.72
CA LEU A 25 1.78 6.52 -15.15
C LEU A 25 1.76 6.77 -16.65
N GLN A 26 2.44 7.82 -17.08
CA GLN A 26 2.78 8.01 -18.49
C GLN A 26 3.69 6.87 -18.97
N ARG A 27 3.50 6.43 -20.21
CA ARG A 27 4.22 5.29 -20.78
C ARG A 27 5.73 5.55 -20.84
N GLU A 28 6.13 6.78 -21.13
CA GLU A 28 7.53 7.21 -21.16
C GLU A 28 8.19 7.02 -19.79
N GLN A 29 7.53 7.42 -18.71
CA GLN A 29 8.05 7.23 -17.34
C GLN A 29 8.19 5.74 -16.99
N ALA A 30 7.23 4.92 -17.41
CA ALA A 30 7.31 3.48 -17.21
C ALA A 30 8.46 2.86 -18.02
N LYS A 31 8.68 3.34 -19.25
CA LYS A 31 9.77 2.91 -20.13
C LYS A 31 11.14 3.24 -19.53
N ASP A 32 11.32 4.46 -19.00
CA ASP A 32 12.55 4.84 -18.30
C ASP A 32 12.82 3.90 -17.12
N GLY A 33 11.79 3.61 -16.31
CA GLY A 33 11.92 2.66 -15.21
C GLY A 33 12.20 1.21 -15.64
N VAL A 34 11.78 0.78 -16.84
CA VAL A 34 12.18 -0.52 -17.42
C VAL A 34 13.66 -0.50 -17.79
N LEU A 35 14.11 0.56 -18.47
CA LEU A 35 15.50 0.72 -18.90
C LEU A 35 16.47 0.80 -17.72
N ASP A 36 16.08 1.46 -16.63
CA ASP A 36 16.87 1.52 -15.39
C ASP A 36 17.10 0.12 -14.81
N ILE A 37 16.05 -0.71 -14.77
CA ILE A 37 16.16 -2.08 -14.26
C ILE A 37 17.04 -2.93 -15.16
N LEU A 38 16.84 -2.87 -16.48
CA LEU A 38 17.66 -3.63 -17.43
C LEU A 38 19.13 -3.21 -17.39
N SER A 39 19.40 -1.91 -17.27
CA SER A 39 20.75 -1.37 -17.13
C SER A 39 21.41 -1.87 -15.83
N ALA A 40 20.68 -1.87 -14.72
CA ALA A 40 21.18 -2.42 -13.46
C ALA A 40 21.43 -3.93 -13.52
N MET A 41 20.60 -4.68 -14.26
CA MET A 41 20.81 -6.12 -14.47
C MET A 41 22.03 -6.40 -15.34
N LEU A 42 22.24 -5.63 -16.41
CA LEU A 42 23.42 -5.72 -17.29
C LEU A 42 24.71 -5.35 -16.54
N ALA A 43 24.68 -4.32 -15.69
CA ALA A 43 25.82 -3.96 -14.84
C ALA A 43 26.22 -5.09 -13.86
N ALA A 44 25.28 -5.98 -13.54
CA ALA A 44 25.49 -7.15 -12.69
C ALA A 44 25.28 -8.47 -13.46
N GLU A 45 25.59 -8.52 -14.76
CA GLU A 45 25.25 -9.63 -15.67
C GLU A 45 25.59 -11.01 -15.10
N LYS A 46 26.79 -11.18 -14.52
CA LYS A 46 27.24 -12.44 -13.91
C LYS A 46 26.28 -13.02 -12.86
N LYS A 47 25.51 -12.17 -12.16
CA LYS A 47 24.53 -12.58 -11.15
C LYS A 47 23.25 -13.15 -11.78
N TYR A 48 22.92 -12.69 -12.99
CA TYR A 48 21.66 -12.95 -13.66
C TYR A 48 21.80 -13.94 -14.83
N ASP A 49 23.03 -14.21 -15.25
CA ASP A 49 23.32 -15.23 -16.24
C ASP A 49 22.83 -16.61 -15.79
N GLY A 50 22.01 -17.25 -16.63
CA GLY A 50 21.37 -18.52 -16.31
C GLY A 50 20.27 -18.46 -15.25
N ALA A 51 20.01 -17.29 -14.64
CA ALA A 51 18.97 -17.16 -13.61
C ALA A 51 17.53 -17.25 -14.16
N PHE A 52 17.37 -17.07 -15.47
CA PHE A 52 16.08 -17.13 -16.14
C PHE A 52 16.07 -18.27 -17.17
N GLU A 53 15.10 -19.18 -17.00
CA GLU A 53 14.89 -20.30 -17.92
C GLU A 53 14.25 -19.86 -19.25
N SER A 54 13.57 -18.69 -19.29
CA SER A 54 12.89 -18.19 -20.50
C SER A 54 12.71 -16.67 -20.48
N SER A 55 12.46 -16.09 -21.66
CA SER A 55 12.15 -14.66 -21.84
C SER A 55 10.89 -14.25 -21.08
N ARG A 56 9.92 -15.17 -20.92
CA ARG A 56 8.72 -14.95 -20.11
C ARG A 56 9.04 -14.76 -18.63
N LYS A 57 9.97 -15.54 -18.07
CA LYS A 57 10.41 -15.37 -16.67
C LYS A 57 11.16 -14.04 -16.49
N LEU A 58 12.02 -13.68 -17.44
CA LEU A 58 12.68 -12.38 -17.44
C LEU A 58 11.66 -11.23 -17.49
N TYR A 59 10.68 -11.30 -18.39
CA TYR A 59 9.62 -10.30 -18.53
C TYR A 59 8.89 -10.07 -17.21
N HIS A 60 8.46 -11.15 -16.54
CA HIS A 60 7.75 -11.05 -15.27
C HIS A 60 8.62 -10.44 -14.17
N TYR A 61 9.90 -10.83 -14.13
CA TYR A 61 10.86 -10.27 -13.18
C TYR A 61 11.06 -8.77 -13.38
N VAL A 62 11.34 -8.34 -14.62
CA VAL A 62 11.58 -6.94 -14.95
C VAL A 62 10.32 -6.12 -14.65
N ARG A 63 9.13 -6.60 -15.02
CA ARG A 63 7.85 -5.95 -14.69
C ARG A 63 7.71 -5.67 -13.19
N ILE A 64 7.91 -6.69 -12.35
CA ILE A 64 7.80 -6.55 -10.89
C ILE A 64 8.88 -5.61 -10.34
N ALA A 65 10.11 -5.73 -10.83
CA ALA A 65 11.22 -4.90 -10.40
C ALA A 65 10.98 -3.42 -10.74
N THR A 66 10.52 -3.13 -11.96
CA THR A 66 10.16 -1.79 -12.43
C THR A 66 9.02 -1.20 -11.61
N ILE A 67 7.94 -1.96 -11.39
CA ILE A 67 6.81 -1.49 -10.56
C ILE A 67 7.29 -1.08 -9.16
N ARG A 68 8.12 -1.92 -8.53
CA ARG A 68 8.68 -1.63 -7.20
C ARG A 68 9.61 -0.43 -7.21
N HIS A 69 10.42 -0.28 -8.25
CA HIS A 69 11.35 0.83 -8.42
C HIS A 69 10.60 2.16 -8.52
N LEU A 70 9.65 2.27 -9.46
CA LEU A 70 8.86 3.47 -9.68
C LEU A 70 7.98 3.82 -8.47
N THR A 71 7.37 2.82 -7.82
CA THR A 71 6.62 3.03 -6.57
C THR A 71 7.50 3.64 -5.47
N ARG A 72 8.77 3.23 -5.38
CA ARG A 72 9.72 3.79 -4.40
C ARG A 72 10.13 5.21 -4.76
N GLN A 73 10.34 5.50 -6.04
CA GLN A 73 10.64 6.86 -6.51
C GLN A 73 9.49 7.82 -6.24
N GLN A 74 8.25 7.44 -6.56
CA GLN A 74 7.06 8.25 -6.24
C GLN A 74 6.95 8.54 -4.75
N LYS A 75 7.13 7.52 -3.89
CA LYS A 75 7.13 7.73 -2.43
C LYS A 75 8.23 8.66 -1.94
N LYS A 76 9.42 8.63 -2.56
CA LYS A 76 10.51 9.56 -2.23
C LYS A 76 10.17 10.98 -2.66
N HIS A 77 9.61 11.17 -3.85
CA HIS A 77 9.14 12.48 -4.32
C HIS A 77 8.03 13.04 -3.44
N MET A 78 7.04 12.23 -3.04
CA MET A 78 6.00 12.68 -2.11
C MET A 78 6.55 13.05 -0.73
N LYS A 79 7.49 12.28 -0.19
CA LYS A 79 8.16 12.62 1.08
C LYS A 79 8.99 13.91 0.98
N SER A 80 9.55 14.20 -0.20
CA SER A 80 10.29 15.44 -0.44
C SER A 80 9.37 16.65 -0.60
N LEU A 81 8.17 16.47 -1.17
CA LEU A 81 7.18 17.55 -1.33
C LEU A 81 6.51 17.92 0.01
N SER A 82 6.40 17.00 0.97
CA SER A 82 5.86 17.30 2.31
C SER A 82 6.72 18.23 3.18
N LEU A 83 7.89 18.70 2.69
CA LEU A 83 8.73 19.70 3.36
C LEU A 83 8.45 21.15 2.90
N HIS A 84 7.57 21.36 1.92
CA HIS A 84 7.01 22.67 1.61
C HIS A 84 5.56 22.73 2.06
N LYS A 85 5.39 23.39 3.20
CA LYS A 85 4.16 23.68 3.90
C LYS A 85 3.28 24.58 3.01
N GLU A 86 2.34 24.00 2.28
CA GLU A 86 1.18 24.75 1.80
C GLU A 86 0.07 24.65 2.83
N ALA A 87 -0.31 25.81 3.35
CA ALA A 87 -1.53 25.99 4.10
C ALA A 87 -2.69 25.72 3.13
N VAL A 88 -3.32 24.55 3.26
CA VAL A 88 -4.54 24.24 2.50
C VAL A 88 -5.68 25.02 3.13
N THR A 89 -6.08 26.09 2.44
CA THR A 89 -7.38 26.72 2.64
C THR A 89 -8.46 25.71 2.28
N LEU A 90 -9.24 25.30 3.28
CA LEU A 90 -10.38 24.39 3.12
C LEU A 90 -11.47 25.08 2.29
N SER A 91 -11.64 24.69 1.03
CA SER A 91 -12.92 24.86 0.33
C SER A 91 -13.64 23.51 0.34
N VAL A 92 -14.44 23.28 1.38
CA VAL A 92 -15.30 22.10 1.50
C VAL A 92 -16.39 22.22 0.45
N THR A 93 -16.47 21.28 -0.49
CA THR A 93 -17.58 21.18 -1.44
C THR A 93 -18.66 20.22 -0.92
N GLU A 94 -19.93 20.44 -1.29
CA GLU A 94 -21.11 19.67 -0.84
C GLU A 94 -20.99 18.14 -1.02
N GLN A 95 -20.12 17.66 -1.90
CA GLN A 95 -19.86 16.23 -2.10
C GLN A 95 -19.09 15.57 -0.95
N GLU A 96 -18.33 16.33 -0.15
CA GLU A 96 -17.63 15.82 1.03
C GLU A 96 -18.59 15.66 2.22
N LEU A 97 -19.64 16.47 2.31
CA LEU A 97 -20.64 16.41 3.38
C LEU A 97 -21.35 15.05 3.49
N HIS A 98 -21.60 14.38 2.36
CA HIS A 98 -22.25 13.06 2.33
C HIS A 98 -21.30 11.88 2.63
N THR A 99 -19.97 12.05 2.51
CA THR A 99 -18.98 11.02 2.87
C THR A 99 -18.43 11.19 4.29
N HIS A 100 -18.55 12.39 4.88
CA HIS A 100 -18.13 12.65 6.26
C HIS A 100 -19.17 12.29 7.31
N TRP A 101 -20.46 12.40 7.00
CA TRP A 101 -21.56 12.05 7.91
C TRP A 101 -21.45 10.61 8.46
N PRO A 102 -21.22 9.57 7.63
CA PRO A 102 -21.08 8.20 8.13
C PRO A 102 -19.84 7.99 9.02
N ARG A 103 -18.78 8.79 8.84
CA ARG A 103 -17.53 8.64 9.61
C ARG A 103 -17.64 9.22 11.01
N GLN A 104 -18.34 10.35 11.17
CA GLN A 104 -18.54 10.99 12.47
C GLN A 104 -19.51 10.19 13.35
N GLU A 105 -20.58 9.65 12.77
CA GLU A 105 -21.49 8.75 13.51
C GLU A 105 -20.74 7.49 13.94
N LEU A 106 -20.00 6.86 13.04
CA LEU A 106 -19.28 5.61 13.33
C LEU A 106 -18.15 5.79 14.35
N SER A 107 -17.45 6.95 14.34
CA SER A 107 -16.46 7.27 15.38
C SER A 107 -17.11 7.50 16.75
N THR A 108 -18.26 8.17 16.78
CA THR A 108 -19.01 8.44 18.01
C THR A 108 -19.55 7.15 18.62
N THR A 109 -20.15 6.28 17.81
CA THR A 109 -20.61 4.95 18.26
C THR A 109 -19.45 4.12 18.79
N PHE A 110 -18.30 4.14 18.11
CA PHE A 110 -17.13 3.38 18.58
C PHE A 110 -16.57 3.93 19.90
N GLN A 111 -16.57 5.24 20.10
CA GLN A 111 -16.16 5.86 21.37
C GLN A 111 -17.08 5.45 22.52
N GLN A 112 -18.40 5.40 22.30
CA GLN A 112 -19.37 4.93 23.30
C GLN A 112 -19.09 3.46 23.67
N VAL A 113 -18.86 2.61 22.68
CA VAL A 113 -18.54 1.19 22.91
C VAL A 113 -17.24 1.02 23.68
N LEU A 114 -16.24 1.86 23.40
CA LEU A 114 -15.00 1.89 24.18
C LEU A 114 -15.23 2.40 25.60
N ALA A 115 -16.12 3.37 25.81
CA ALA A 115 -16.46 3.86 27.15
C ALA A 115 -17.04 2.73 28.02
N ASP A 116 -17.95 1.94 27.45
CA ASP A 116 -18.63 0.83 28.14
C ASP A 116 -17.76 -0.44 28.27
N ALA A 117 -16.70 -0.55 27.49
CA ALA A 117 -15.79 -1.70 27.56
C ALA A 117 -15.04 -1.79 28.90
N SER A 118 -14.84 -3.00 29.42
CA SER A 118 -14.05 -3.28 30.64
C SER A 118 -12.53 -3.16 30.49
N GLU A 119 -12.09 -2.40 29.49
CA GLU A 119 -10.69 -2.25 29.11
C GLU A 119 -9.95 -1.20 29.93
N THR A 120 -8.63 -1.34 30.03
CA THR A 120 -7.81 -0.28 30.63
C THR A 120 -7.80 0.97 29.74
N ALA A 121 -7.65 2.15 30.36
CA ALA A 121 -7.62 3.43 29.63
C ALA A 121 -6.58 3.46 28.50
N SER A 122 -5.40 2.87 28.73
CA SER A 122 -4.35 2.77 27.70
C SER A 122 -4.78 1.92 26.49
N ILE A 123 -5.46 0.80 26.72
CA ILE A 123 -5.96 -0.04 25.62
C ILE A 123 -7.09 0.67 24.88
N LYS A 124 -7.97 1.38 25.59
CA LYS A 124 -9.04 2.18 24.98
C LYS A 124 -8.47 3.26 24.06
N ALA A 125 -7.48 4.01 24.53
CA ALA A 125 -6.80 5.03 23.74
C ALA A 125 -6.13 4.43 22.49
N ASP A 126 -5.36 3.35 22.64
CA ASP A 126 -4.76 2.64 21.51
C ASP A 126 -5.84 2.18 20.49
N CYS A 127 -6.92 1.55 20.95
CA CYS A 127 -7.99 1.10 20.06
C CYS A 127 -8.65 2.26 19.31
N LEU A 128 -8.85 3.39 19.98
CA LEU A 128 -9.39 4.60 19.37
C LEU A 128 -8.45 5.16 18.31
N ASP A 129 -7.16 5.32 18.62
CA ASP A 129 -6.15 5.84 17.68
C ASP A 129 -6.07 4.98 16.42
N LEU A 130 -6.03 3.65 16.61
CA LEU A 130 -6.01 2.70 15.50
C LEU A 130 -7.29 2.79 14.66
N PHE A 131 -8.45 2.89 15.30
CA PHE A 131 -9.74 2.97 14.59
C PHE A 131 -9.87 4.27 13.80
N MET A 132 -9.52 5.40 14.41
CA MET A 132 -9.53 6.70 13.75
C MET A 132 -8.58 6.74 12.56
N LEU A 133 -7.39 6.13 12.68
CA LEU A 133 -6.45 6.02 11.58
C LEU A 133 -7.02 5.20 10.40
N LEU A 134 -7.73 4.11 10.69
CA LEU A 134 -8.38 3.27 9.68
C LEU A 134 -9.51 4.02 8.96
N LEU A 135 -10.29 4.84 9.68
CA LEU A 135 -11.36 5.65 9.09
C LEU A 135 -10.84 6.83 8.27
N ALA A 136 -9.73 7.43 8.69
CA ALA A 136 -9.14 8.56 7.99
C ALA A 136 -8.57 8.15 6.63
N HIS A 137 -7.89 7.00 6.56
CA HIS A 137 -7.18 6.56 5.35
C HIS A 137 -7.37 5.07 5.03
N PRO A 138 -8.60 4.60 4.78
CA PRO A 138 -8.89 3.18 4.56
C PRO A 138 -8.09 2.60 3.38
N GLU A 139 -7.98 3.32 2.27
CA GLU A 139 -7.21 2.94 1.07
C GLU A 139 -5.72 2.68 1.35
N THR A 140 -5.17 3.33 2.39
CA THR A 140 -3.76 3.19 2.74
C THR A 140 -3.50 1.93 3.56
N TYR A 141 -4.43 1.59 4.44
CA TYR A 141 -4.25 0.59 5.50
C TYR A 141 -5.07 -0.69 5.29
N ILE A 142 -6.03 -0.68 4.37
CA ILE A 142 -6.84 -1.83 3.97
C ILE A 142 -6.57 -2.07 2.48
N ARG A 143 -6.43 -3.32 2.07
CA ARG A 143 -6.29 -3.68 0.65
C ARG A 143 -6.94 -5.02 0.36
N ILE A 144 -7.23 -5.27 -0.91
CA ILE A 144 -7.63 -6.59 -1.37
C ILE A 144 -6.40 -7.49 -1.48
N ARG A 145 -6.49 -8.72 -0.98
CA ARG A 145 -5.44 -9.73 -1.10
C ARG A 145 -5.38 -10.24 -2.54
N VAL A 146 -4.21 -10.17 -3.16
CA VAL A 146 -4.02 -10.46 -4.59
C VAL A 146 -3.74 -11.95 -4.88
N SER A 147 -3.28 -12.71 -3.87
CA SER A 147 -2.83 -14.09 -4.05
C SER A 147 -3.02 -14.92 -2.78
N GLY A 148 -3.19 -16.23 -2.96
CA GLY A 148 -3.36 -17.22 -1.89
C GLY A 148 -4.81 -17.71 -1.77
N PRO A 149 -5.09 -18.61 -0.80
CA PRO A 149 -6.43 -19.20 -0.63
C PRO A 149 -7.51 -18.17 -0.28
N GLU A 150 -7.14 -17.04 0.33
CA GLU A 150 -8.06 -15.94 0.68
C GLU A 150 -7.86 -14.74 -0.27
N ALA A 151 -7.53 -14.98 -1.54
CA ALA A 151 -7.46 -13.91 -2.54
C ALA A 151 -8.85 -13.30 -2.77
N GLY A 152 -8.91 -11.97 -2.95
CA GLY A 152 -10.16 -11.22 -3.04
C GLY A 152 -10.65 -10.65 -1.69
N GLU A 153 -10.12 -11.11 -0.56
CA GLU A 153 -10.52 -10.61 0.75
C GLU A 153 -9.82 -9.30 1.15
N TYR A 154 -10.52 -8.47 1.93
CA TYR A 154 -9.94 -7.29 2.54
C TYR A 154 -9.00 -7.66 3.68
N VAL A 155 -7.76 -7.19 3.60
CA VAL A 155 -6.71 -7.43 4.59
C VAL A 155 -6.10 -6.12 5.08
N PHE A 156 -5.86 -6.05 6.39
CA PHE A 156 -5.15 -4.94 7.01
C PHE A 156 -3.66 -5.00 6.69
N GLN A 157 -3.09 -3.86 6.31
CA GLN A 157 -1.67 -3.67 6.08
C GLN A 157 -0.97 -3.40 7.42
N ALA A 158 -0.90 -4.42 8.28
CA ALA A 158 -0.39 -4.33 9.66
C ALA A 158 0.99 -3.68 9.79
N SER A 159 1.88 -3.87 8.80
CA SER A 159 3.18 -3.20 8.75
C SER A 159 3.05 -1.68 8.64
N LYS A 160 2.16 -1.18 7.78
CA LYS A 160 1.95 0.27 7.62
C LYS A 160 1.28 0.89 8.84
N LEU A 161 0.34 0.16 9.44
CA LEU A 161 -0.30 0.58 10.70
C LEU A 161 0.71 0.68 11.84
N ALA A 162 1.62 -0.31 11.94
CA ALA A 162 2.71 -0.32 12.90
C ALA A 162 3.63 0.89 12.72
N ASP A 163 4.04 1.17 11.47
CA ASP A 163 4.90 2.31 11.16
C ASP A 163 4.22 3.66 11.47
N ALA A 164 2.92 3.80 11.15
CA ALA A 164 2.17 5.04 11.36
C ALA A 164 1.91 5.35 12.84
N LEU A 165 1.69 4.31 13.66
CA LEU A 165 1.39 4.46 15.10
C LEU A 165 2.64 4.34 15.98
N GLY A 166 3.81 4.04 15.41
CA GLY A 166 5.04 3.77 16.16
C GLY A 166 4.95 2.49 17.02
N TRP A 167 4.16 1.50 16.58
CA TRP A 167 3.88 0.28 17.33
C TRP A 167 4.59 -0.94 16.74
N THR A 168 4.68 -2.01 17.52
CA THR A 168 5.04 -3.32 16.97
C THR A 168 3.87 -3.93 16.21
N ARG A 169 4.16 -4.77 15.19
CA ARG A 169 3.11 -5.51 14.47
C ARG A 169 2.24 -6.36 15.40
N ARG A 170 2.84 -6.95 16.44
CA ARG A 170 2.12 -7.71 17.47
C ARG A 170 1.08 -6.84 18.17
N LYS A 171 1.47 -5.64 18.63
CA LYS A 171 0.54 -4.68 19.25
C LYS A 171 -0.61 -4.30 18.31
N VAL A 172 -0.32 -4.06 17.03
CA VAL A 172 -1.36 -3.79 16.01
C VAL A 172 -2.34 -4.95 15.89
N TYR A 173 -1.86 -6.19 15.76
CA TYR A 173 -2.74 -7.37 15.69
C TYR A 173 -3.59 -7.54 16.96
N ASP A 174 -2.99 -7.35 18.13
CA ASP A 174 -3.70 -7.45 19.41
C ASP A 174 -4.81 -6.40 19.50
N ARG A 175 -4.55 -5.15 19.10
CA ARG A 175 -5.55 -4.06 19.07
C ARG A 175 -6.63 -4.29 18.00
N LEU A 176 -6.27 -4.72 16.79
CA LEU A 176 -7.24 -5.09 15.75
C LEU A 176 -8.17 -6.22 16.22
N LYS A 177 -7.63 -7.24 16.89
CA LYS A 177 -8.42 -8.32 17.48
C LYS A 177 -9.40 -7.79 18.53
N ARG A 178 -8.96 -6.83 19.35
CA ARG A 178 -9.78 -6.24 20.39
C ARG A 178 -10.90 -5.36 19.84
N ILE A 179 -10.59 -4.50 18.85
CA ILE A 179 -11.58 -3.74 18.09
C ILE A 179 -12.64 -4.68 17.51
N ARG A 180 -12.24 -5.80 16.88
CA ARG A 180 -13.17 -6.78 16.34
C ARG A 180 -14.10 -7.38 17.41
N GLN A 181 -13.58 -7.68 18.60
CA GLN A 181 -14.39 -8.20 19.71
C GLN A 181 -15.42 -7.16 20.18
N LEU A 182 -15.00 -5.91 20.35
CA LEU A 182 -15.85 -4.80 20.76
C LEU A 182 -16.96 -4.52 19.74
N LEU A 183 -16.65 -4.59 18.45
CA LEU A 183 -17.66 -4.38 17.41
C LEU A 183 -18.68 -5.54 17.33
N ARG A 184 -18.27 -6.77 17.65
CA ARG A 184 -19.18 -7.92 17.70
C ARG A 184 -20.17 -7.85 18.86
N SER A 185 -19.78 -7.30 20.01
CA SER A 185 -20.69 -7.11 21.14
C SER A 185 -21.80 -6.08 20.89
N ILE A 186 -21.69 -5.26 19.84
CA ILE A 186 -22.75 -4.32 19.43
C ILE A 186 -23.87 -5.04 18.67
N GLN A 187 -23.55 -6.17 18.02
CA GLN A 187 -24.48 -6.92 17.17
C GLN A 187 -25.24 -8.03 17.93
N SER A 188 -25.00 -8.18 19.24
CA SER A 188 -25.62 -9.19 20.11
C SER A 188 -26.57 -8.51 21.08
#